data_AF-A0A929U2H2-F1
#
_entry.id   AF-A0A929U2H2-F1
#
_cell.length_a   1.000
_cell.length_b   1.000
_cell.length_c   1.000
_cell.angle_alpha   90.00
_cell.angle_beta   90.00
_cell.angle_gamma   90.00
#
_symmetry.space_group_name_H-M   'P 1'
#
loop_
_entity.id
_entity.type
_entity.pdbx_description
1 polymer ?
#
loop_
_entity_poly.entity_id
_entity_poly.type
_entity_poly.pdbx_seq_one_letter_code
_entity_poly.pdbx_strand_id
1 'polypeptide(L)'
;MKDGHMFVDLAFFTNFNLFLPEGGSVPTEIISLLDPTIEYINIENINDKVITRLKFYQQKEMVLLNPSELNVFLSSGTVKGVRVFSDALRVLKKGGYFIVDEVENHFNRELVSALLRLFMNKRTNPKGAVILFSTHYPELLDELERNDAVFITRSDHGLTVDNLNAFLKRNDIRKSEVYQSDSLGGTAPKYKSLMNLQKSIIKSLET
;
A
#
# COMPACT_ATOMS: atom_id res chain seq x y z
N MET A 1 20.29 26.19 -8.10
CA MET A 1 18.95 25.58 -7.92
C MET A 1 19.05 24.09 -8.16
N LYS A 2 19.20 23.27 -7.12
CA LYS A 2 19.18 21.79 -7.21
C LYS A 2 18.70 21.20 -5.88
N ASP A 3 17.43 21.43 -5.54
CA ASP A 3 16.74 20.65 -4.51
C ASP A 3 15.39 20.25 -5.08
N GLY A 4 15.43 19.32 -6.04
CA GLY A 4 14.23 18.66 -6.53
C GLY A 4 13.84 17.58 -5.53
N HIS A 5 12.86 17.84 -4.68
CA HIS A 5 12.27 16.80 -3.83
C HIS A 5 11.73 15.68 -4.73
N MET A 6 12.00 14.43 -4.38
CA MET A 6 11.48 13.30 -5.13
C MET A 6 10.01 13.08 -4.79
N PHE A 7 9.17 12.99 -5.80
CA PHE A 7 7.75 12.68 -5.67
C PHE A 7 7.50 11.36 -6.38
N VAL A 8 6.98 10.39 -5.64
CA VAL A 8 6.51 9.12 -6.19
C VAL A 8 5.03 9.03 -5.86
N ASP A 9 4.20 9.17 -6.90
CA ASP A 9 2.74 9.10 -6.82
C ASP A 9 2.24 7.79 -7.40
N LEU A 10 1.58 7.01 -6.54
CA LEU A 10 0.97 5.74 -6.86
C LEU A 10 -0.57 5.80 -6.81
N ALA A 11 -1.19 6.98 -6.71
CA ALA A 11 -2.64 7.13 -6.66
C ALA A 11 -3.33 6.74 -7.98
N PHE A 12 -2.72 7.05 -9.13
CA PHE A 12 -3.25 6.73 -10.45
C PHE A 12 -2.70 5.41 -11.00
N PHE A 13 -2.82 4.30 -10.27
CA PHE A 13 -2.39 2.98 -10.75
C PHE A 13 -3.18 2.54 -12.01
N THR A 14 -2.75 3.04 -13.16
CA THR A 14 -3.11 2.56 -14.48
C THR A 14 -1.79 2.16 -15.16
N ASN A 15 -1.61 0.85 -15.27
CA ASN A 15 -0.58 0.17 -16.07
C ASN A 15 0.83 0.01 -15.45
N PHE A 16 1.36 -1.17 -15.76
CA PHE A 16 2.62 -1.79 -15.36
C PHE A 16 3.91 -1.05 -15.77
N ASN A 17 3.79 0.14 -16.34
CA ASN A 17 4.93 0.78 -16.97
C ASN A 17 5.79 1.50 -15.91
N LEU A 18 7.07 1.13 -15.89
CA LEU A 18 8.18 1.72 -15.13
C LEU A 18 8.50 1.11 -13.76
N PHE A 19 8.56 -0.22 -13.67
CA PHE A 19 9.35 -0.89 -12.65
C PHE A 19 10.79 -1.09 -13.14
N LEU A 20 11.69 -0.17 -12.77
CA LEU A 20 13.13 -0.35 -12.93
C LEU A 20 13.82 -0.08 -11.58
N PRO A 21 14.26 -1.13 -10.87
CA PRO A 21 15.13 -0.97 -9.71
C PRO A 21 16.38 -0.17 -10.09
N GLU A 22 16.90 0.66 -9.18
CA GLU A 22 18.21 1.27 -9.38
C GLU A 22 19.27 0.16 -9.46
N GLY A 23 19.80 -0.09 -10.66
CA GLY A 23 20.74 -1.18 -10.93
C GLY A 23 20.13 -2.44 -11.56
N GLY A 24 18.85 -2.43 -11.93
CA GLY A 24 18.21 -3.50 -12.71
C GLY A 24 17.87 -4.78 -11.94
N SER A 25 18.25 -4.93 -10.67
CA SER A 25 17.89 -6.07 -9.84
C SER A 25 17.04 -5.65 -8.65
N VAL A 26 15.99 -6.43 -8.35
CA VAL A 26 15.18 -6.22 -7.15
C VAL A 26 15.99 -6.71 -5.93
N PRO A 27 16.14 -5.90 -4.87
CA PRO A 27 16.80 -6.33 -3.65
C PRO A 27 16.23 -7.65 -3.12
N THR A 28 17.10 -8.61 -2.83
CA THR A 28 16.71 -9.94 -2.37
C THR A 28 15.91 -9.90 -1.08
N GLU A 29 16.15 -8.92 -0.21
CA GLU A 29 15.39 -8.73 1.03
C GLU A 29 13.92 -8.39 0.76
N ILE A 30 13.65 -7.60 -0.29
CA ILE A 30 12.27 -7.30 -0.72
C ILE A 30 11.63 -8.56 -1.29
N ILE A 31 12.37 -9.31 -2.12
CA ILE A 31 11.88 -10.56 -2.68
C ILE A 31 11.53 -11.55 -1.57
N SER A 32 12.45 -11.81 -0.63
CA SER A 32 12.23 -12.76 0.47
C SER A 32 11.11 -12.35 1.42
N LEU A 33 10.88 -11.05 1.60
CA LEU A 33 9.75 -10.54 2.39
C LEU A 33 8.40 -10.87 1.74
N LEU A 34 8.33 -10.83 0.41
CA LEU A 34 7.09 -10.99 -0.36
C LEU A 34 6.83 -12.44 -0.75
N ASP A 35 7.87 -13.12 -1.19
CA ASP A 35 7.84 -14.52 -1.61
C ASP A 35 9.24 -15.16 -1.41
N PRO A 36 9.43 -15.93 -0.32
CA PRO A 36 10.72 -16.56 -0.01
C PRO A 36 11.09 -17.69 -0.97
N THR A 37 10.22 -18.09 -1.91
CA THR A 37 10.52 -19.14 -2.90
C THR A 37 11.31 -18.61 -4.10
N ILE A 38 11.32 -17.28 -4.29
CA ILE A 38 12.01 -16.62 -5.39
C ILE A 38 13.47 -16.36 -5.01
N GLU A 39 14.39 -16.77 -5.87
CA GLU A 39 15.83 -16.55 -5.73
C GLU A 39 16.22 -15.13 -6.19
N TYR A 40 15.74 -14.70 -7.37
CA TYR A 40 15.91 -13.32 -7.84
C TYR A 40 14.89 -12.93 -8.91
N ILE A 41 14.72 -11.61 -9.04
CA ILE A 41 14.02 -10.95 -10.14
C ILE A 41 14.97 -9.87 -10.69
N ASN A 42 15.42 -10.04 -11.93
CA ASN A 42 16.24 -9.07 -12.64
C ASN A 42 15.48 -8.50 -13.83
N ILE A 43 15.64 -7.20 -14.06
CA ILE A 43 14.97 -6.45 -15.12
C ILE A 43 16.02 -5.62 -15.83
N GLU A 44 16.22 -5.95 -17.10
CA GLU A 44 17.21 -5.34 -17.96
C GLU A 44 16.50 -4.67 -19.14
N ASN A 45 17.00 -3.50 -19.54
CA ASN A 45 16.58 -2.87 -20.79
C ASN A 45 17.63 -3.14 -21.87
N ILE A 46 17.26 -3.91 -22.89
CA ILE A 46 18.15 -4.30 -24.00
C ILE A 46 17.47 -3.87 -25.30
N ASN A 47 18.06 -2.93 -26.04
CA ASN A 47 17.55 -2.44 -27.33
C ASN A 47 16.07 -2.03 -27.28
N ASP A 48 15.70 -1.17 -26.32
CA ASP A 48 14.32 -0.71 -26.05
C ASP A 48 13.32 -1.81 -25.67
N LYS A 49 13.80 -3.02 -25.37
CA LYS A 49 13.00 -4.13 -24.84
C LYS A 49 13.34 -4.38 -23.38
N VAL A 50 12.31 -4.43 -22.55
CA VAL A 50 12.45 -4.77 -21.14
C VAL A 50 12.40 -6.28 -20.98
N ILE A 51 13.54 -6.89 -20.66
CA ILE A 51 13.66 -8.33 -20.38
C ILE A 51 13.61 -8.53 -18.88
N THR A 52 12.76 -9.44 -18.43
CA THR A 52 12.65 -9.81 -17.02
C THR A 52 13.14 -11.25 -16.83
N ARG A 53 14.10 -11.46 -15.94
CA ARG A 53 14.59 -12.78 -15.54
C ARG A 53 14.06 -13.10 -14.16
N LEU A 54 13.36 -14.22 -14.05
CA LEU A 54 12.79 -14.73 -12.80
C LEU A 54 13.40 -16.11 -12.52
N LYS A 55 13.88 -16.31 -11.30
CA LYS A 55 14.35 -17.63 -10.86
C LYS A 55 13.78 -17.97 -9.49
N PHE A 56 13.21 -19.16 -9.36
CA PHE A 56 12.85 -19.76 -8.09
C PHE A 56 13.97 -20.67 -7.60
N TYR A 57 14.08 -20.85 -6.28
CA TYR A 57 15.02 -21.80 -5.71
C TYR A 57 14.80 -23.20 -6.28
N GLN A 58 15.90 -23.85 -6.66
CA GLN A 58 15.90 -25.21 -7.23
C GLN A 58 15.19 -25.36 -8.58
N GLN A 59 14.82 -24.25 -9.24
CA GLN A 59 14.24 -24.26 -10.58
C GLN A 59 15.16 -23.60 -11.60
N LYS A 60 14.89 -23.85 -12.89
CA LYS A 60 15.60 -23.17 -13.99
C LYS A 60 15.15 -21.72 -14.06
N GLU A 61 16.08 -20.84 -14.45
CA GLU A 61 15.78 -19.44 -14.75
C GLU A 61 14.74 -19.35 -15.89
N MET A 62 13.78 -18.45 -15.74
CA MET A 62 12.79 -18.09 -16.74
C MET A 62 13.12 -16.71 -17.28
N VAL A 63 13.11 -16.58 -18.61
CA VAL A 63 13.32 -15.31 -19.30
C VAL A 63 12.01 -14.87 -19.93
N LEU A 64 11.52 -13.71 -19.49
CA LEU A 64 10.25 -13.11 -19.88
C LEU A 64 10.53 -11.90 -20.77
N LEU A 65 9.76 -11.75 -21.84
CA LEU A 65 9.95 -10.69 -22.84
C LEU A 65 9.24 -9.38 -22.47
N ASN A 66 8.37 -9.44 -21.45
CA ASN A 66 7.65 -8.30 -20.90
C ASN A 66 7.48 -8.46 -19.38
N PRO A 67 7.70 -7.41 -18.56
CA PRO A 67 7.41 -7.43 -17.12
C PRO A 67 5.99 -7.90 -16.77
N SER A 68 5.00 -7.65 -17.62
CA SER A 68 3.62 -8.09 -17.39
C SER A 68 3.46 -9.62 -17.31
N GLU A 69 4.38 -10.39 -17.88
CA GLU A 69 4.38 -11.86 -17.80
C GLU A 69 4.68 -12.37 -16.39
N LEU A 70 5.23 -11.54 -15.50
CA LEU A 70 5.39 -11.90 -14.08
C LEU A 70 4.06 -12.30 -13.44
N ASN A 71 2.93 -11.73 -13.88
CA ASN A 71 1.60 -12.06 -13.37
C ASN A 71 1.15 -13.50 -13.69
N VAL A 72 1.83 -14.18 -14.63
CA VAL A 72 1.58 -15.60 -14.93
C VAL A 72 2.18 -16.50 -13.87
N PHE A 73 3.32 -16.10 -13.29
CA PHE A 73 4.11 -16.94 -12.38
C PHE A 73 4.01 -16.50 -10.92
N LEU A 74 3.73 -15.23 -10.68
CA LEU A 74 3.70 -14.62 -9.36
C LEU A 74 2.30 -14.15 -9.00
N SER A 75 1.97 -14.18 -7.71
CA SER A 75 0.73 -13.60 -7.22
C SER A 75 0.70 -12.10 -7.51
N SER A 76 -0.51 -11.55 -7.70
CA SER A 76 -0.68 -10.11 -7.89
C SER A 76 -0.13 -9.29 -6.71
N GLY A 77 -0.19 -9.83 -5.50
CA GLY A 77 0.40 -9.24 -4.29
C GLY A 77 1.92 -9.20 -4.33
N THR A 78 2.58 -10.27 -4.80
CA THR A 78 4.04 -10.31 -4.95
C THR A 78 4.51 -9.28 -5.99
N VAL A 79 3.89 -9.26 -7.17
CA VAL A 79 4.28 -8.35 -8.27
C VAL A 79 4.12 -6.89 -7.88
N LYS A 80 2.97 -6.53 -7.29
CA LYS A 80 2.71 -5.17 -6.83
C LYS A 80 3.54 -4.81 -5.61
N GLY A 81 3.79 -5.80 -4.75
CA GLY A 81 4.64 -5.66 -3.58
C GLY A 81 6.06 -5.29 -3.94
N VAL A 82 6.63 -5.98 -4.92
CA VAL A 82 7.98 -5.73 -5.44
C VAL A 82 8.11 -4.28 -5.89
N ARG A 83 7.09 -3.75 -6.59
CA ARG A 83 7.05 -2.34 -7.00
C ARG A 83 6.99 -1.39 -5.82
N VAL A 84 5.98 -1.52 -4.96
CA VAL A 84 5.77 -0.59 -3.83
C VAL A 84 6.98 -0.56 -2.89
N PHE A 85 7.53 -1.71 -2.52
CA PHE A 85 8.71 -1.75 -1.63
C PHE A 85 9.97 -1.20 -2.29
N SER A 86 10.14 -1.38 -3.60
CA SER A 86 11.27 -0.78 -4.32
C SER A 86 11.14 0.73 -4.44
N ASP A 87 9.93 1.23 -4.70
CA ASP A 87 9.63 2.66 -4.76
C ASP A 87 9.79 3.32 -3.39
N ALA A 88 9.28 2.67 -2.33
CA ALA A 88 9.49 3.08 -0.95
C ALA A 88 10.98 3.11 -0.58
N LEU A 89 11.76 2.08 -0.95
CA LEU A 89 13.20 2.06 -0.73
C LEU A 89 13.91 3.22 -1.43
N ARG A 90 13.51 3.52 -2.67
CA ARG A 90 14.05 4.67 -3.41
C ARG A 90 13.77 5.98 -2.66
N VAL A 91 12.53 6.17 -2.20
CA VAL A 91 12.09 7.34 -1.42
C VAL A 91 12.82 7.45 -0.09
N LEU A 92 12.99 6.36 0.65
CA LEU A 92 13.74 6.34 1.91
C LEU A 92 15.22 6.70 1.71
N LYS A 93 15.84 6.24 0.61
CA LYS A 93 17.25 6.54 0.28
C LYS A 93 17.48 8.01 -0.08
N LYS A 94 16.57 8.61 -0.84
CA LYS A 94 16.72 9.97 -1.38
C LYS A 94 16.04 11.06 -0.55
N GLY A 95 15.08 10.69 0.30
CA GLY A 95 14.10 11.62 0.85
C GLY A 95 13.00 11.94 -0.17
N GLY A 96 11.95 12.65 0.27
CA GLY A 96 10.84 13.05 -0.58
C GLY A 96 9.50 12.51 -0.11
N TYR A 97 8.53 12.44 -1.02
CA TYR A 97 7.15 12.08 -0.74
C TYR A 97 6.75 10.80 -1.49
N PHE A 98 6.16 9.86 -0.78
CA PHE A 98 5.58 8.63 -1.30
C PHE A 98 4.07 8.67 -1.10
N ILE A 99 3.30 8.77 -2.18
CA ILE A 99 1.85 8.89 -2.14
C ILE A 99 1.26 7.57 -2.63
N VAL A 100 0.41 6.93 -1.81
CA VAL A 100 -0.18 5.62 -2.10
C VAL A 100 -1.67 5.65 -1.82
N ASP A 101 -2.49 5.47 -2.85
CA ASP A 101 -3.93 5.30 -2.65
C ASP A 101 -4.25 3.84 -2.31
N GLU A 102 -5.17 3.64 -1.37
CA GLU A 102 -5.65 2.37 -0.85
C GLU A 102 -4.49 1.39 -0.60
N VAL A 103 -3.62 1.72 0.35
CA VAL A 103 -2.35 1.00 0.58
C VAL A 103 -2.55 -0.50 0.83
N GLU A 104 -3.71 -0.92 1.32
CA GLU A 104 -4.09 -2.31 1.53
C GLU A 104 -4.44 -3.08 0.27
N ASN A 105 -4.69 -2.43 -0.88
CA ASN A 105 -5.29 -3.10 -2.05
C ASN A 105 -4.50 -4.29 -2.59
N HIS A 106 -3.26 -4.50 -2.16
CA HIS A 106 -2.38 -5.57 -2.63
C HIS A 106 -1.58 -6.23 -1.52
N PHE A 107 -1.84 -5.88 -0.26
CA PHE A 107 -1.05 -6.29 0.87
C PHE A 107 -1.92 -6.78 2.02
N ASN A 108 -1.41 -7.78 2.73
CA ASN A 108 -1.93 -8.03 4.06
C ASN A 108 -1.54 -6.87 5.00
N ARG A 109 -2.26 -6.76 6.11
CA ARG A 109 -2.04 -5.73 7.12
C ARG A 109 -0.60 -5.70 7.62
N GLU A 110 0.02 -6.85 7.81
CA GLU A 110 1.39 -6.98 8.33
C GLU A 110 2.43 -6.35 7.40
N LEU A 111 2.29 -6.51 6.07
CA LEU A 111 3.16 -5.88 5.08
C LEU A 111 2.96 -4.36 5.03
N VAL A 112 1.71 -3.88 5.16
CA VAL A 112 1.44 -2.44 5.26
C VAL A 112 2.06 -1.87 6.53
N SER A 113 1.88 -2.52 7.68
CA SER A 113 2.50 -2.10 8.95
C SER A 113 4.03 -2.10 8.86
N ALA A 114 4.63 -3.11 8.21
CA ALA A 114 6.07 -3.17 7.98
C ALA A 114 6.55 -1.97 7.14
N LEU A 115 5.83 -1.65 6.05
CA LEU A 115 6.11 -0.49 5.21
C LEU A 115 6.06 0.82 6.02
N LEU A 116 4.99 1.04 6.80
CA LEU A 116 4.86 2.24 7.64
C LEU A 116 6.00 2.36 8.67
N ARG A 117 6.39 1.25 9.29
CA ARG A 117 7.50 1.21 10.25
C ARG A 117 8.84 1.61 9.64
N LEU A 118 9.06 1.35 8.34
CA LEU A 118 10.25 1.82 7.63
C LEU A 118 10.30 3.35 7.55
N PHE A 119 9.16 4.02 7.35
CA PHE A 119 9.08 5.48 7.30
C PHE A 119 9.16 6.13 8.69
N MET A 120 8.62 5.49 9.73
CA MET A 120 8.62 6.02 11.10
C MET A 120 9.97 5.89 11.81
N ASN A 121 10.79 4.90 11.43
CA ASN A 121 12.06 4.64 12.11
C ASN A 121 13.20 5.51 11.54
N LYS A 122 13.83 6.34 12.39
CA LYS A 122 14.94 7.24 12.02
C LYS A 122 16.15 6.53 11.42
N ARG A 123 16.37 5.26 11.73
CA ARG A 123 17.50 4.48 11.18
C ARG A 123 17.24 4.07 9.73
N THR A 124 16.01 3.69 9.41
CA THR A 124 15.61 3.31 8.04
C THR A 124 15.23 4.53 7.20
N ASN A 125 14.80 5.63 7.84
CA ASN A 125 14.45 6.89 7.20
C ASN A 125 15.35 8.08 7.66
N PRO A 126 16.67 8.05 7.39
CA PRO A 126 17.57 9.12 7.81
C PRO A 126 17.40 10.42 7.01
N LYS A 127 16.69 10.37 5.87
CA LYS A 127 16.44 11.51 4.98
C LYS A 127 15.10 12.19 5.23
N GLY A 128 14.30 11.73 6.20
CA GLY A 128 13.02 12.34 6.54
C GLY A 128 11.99 12.24 5.41
N ALA A 129 11.98 11.13 4.67
CA ALA A 129 10.96 10.87 3.68
C ALA A 129 9.56 10.77 4.33
N VAL A 130 8.54 11.20 3.59
CA VAL A 130 7.15 11.25 4.05
C VAL A 130 6.32 10.28 3.22
N ILE A 131 5.50 9.47 3.87
CA ILE A 131 4.46 8.68 3.22
C ILE A 131 3.10 9.33 3.46
N LEU A 132 2.32 9.49 2.40
CA LEU A 132 0.92 9.90 2.42
C LEU A 132 0.11 8.76 1.83
N PHE A 133 -0.87 8.26 2.57
CA PHE A 133 -1.67 7.13 2.10
C PHE A 133 -3.12 7.23 2.55
N SER A 134 -4.01 6.57 1.80
CA SER A 134 -5.38 6.28 2.21
C SER A 134 -5.50 4.79 2.58
N THR A 135 -6.44 4.48 3.47
CA THR A 135 -6.70 3.09 3.87
C THR A 135 -8.10 2.89 4.43
N HIS A 136 -8.63 1.69 4.23
CA HIS A 136 -9.82 1.15 4.85
C HIS A 136 -9.54 0.29 6.08
N TYR A 137 -8.29 0.01 6.45
CA TYR A 137 -7.93 -0.75 7.65
C TYR A 137 -7.86 0.13 8.89
N PRO A 138 -8.86 0.11 9.79
CA PRO A 138 -8.85 0.94 10.99
C PRO A 138 -7.72 0.55 11.94
N GLU A 139 -7.25 -0.69 11.89
CA GLU A 139 -6.14 -1.21 12.70
C GLU A 139 -4.83 -0.46 12.44
N LEU A 140 -4.63 0.09 11.23
CA LEU A 140 -3.43 0.88 10.92
C LEU A 140 -3.40 2.21 11.67
N LEU A 141 -4.56 2.72 12.11
CA LEU A 141 -4.63 3.93 12.93
C LEU A 141 -3.95 3.74 14.30
N ASP A 142 -3.88 2.50 14.79
CA ASP A 142 -3.24 2.19 16.07
C ASP A 142 -1.71 2.17 15.96
N GLU A 143 -1.15 1.97 14.76
CA GLU A 143 0.30 2.06 14.51
C GLU A 143 0.81 3.51 14.51
N LEU A 144 -0.08 4.48 14.34
CA LEU A 144 0.26 5.91 14.30
C LEU A 144 0.17 6.53 15.69
N GLU A 145 1.29 7.00 16.25
CA GLU A 145 1.29 7.58 17.60
C GLU A 145 0.55 8.94 17.70
N ARG A 146 0.53 9.70 16.59
CA ARG A 146 0.02 11.08 16.57
C ARG A 146 -1.32 11.17 15.84
N ASN A 147 -2.31 11.73 16.52
CA ASN A 147 -3.65 11.94 15.95
C ASN A 147 -3.69 13.04 14.88
N ASP A 148 -2.76 14.01 14.93
CA ASP A 148 -2.72 15.11 13.96
C ASP A 148 -2.25 14.67 12.56
N ALA A 149 -1.67 13.48 12.44
CA ALA A 149 -1.30 12.85 11.18
C ALA A 149 -2.46 12.06 10.54
N VAL A 150 -3.61 11.93 11.21
CA VAL A 150 -4.75 11.15 10.74
C VAL A 150 -5.89 12.06 10.31
N PHE A 151 -6.42 11.82 9.11
CA PHE A 151 -7.57 12.51 8.56
C PHE A 151 -8.65 11.50 8.23
N ILE A 152 -9.88 11.80 8.63
CA ILE A 152 -11.07 10.98 8.36
C ILE A 152 -11.86 11.66 7.25
N THR A 153 -12.02 10.95 6.14
CA THR A 153 -12.86 11.39 5.02
C THR A 153 -14.27 10.85 5.19
N ARG A 154 -15.30 11.69 5.05
CA ARG A 154 -16.71 11.26 5.10
C ARG A 154 -17.47 11.77 3.88
N SER A 155 -18.49 11.01 3.49
CA SER A 155 -19.44 11.39 2.45
C SER A 155 -20.84 11.59 3.07
N ASP A 156 -21.04 12.72 3.75
CA ASP A 156 -22.33 13.13 4.30
C ASP A 156 -22.70 14.53 3.79
N HIS A 157 -23.66 14.59 2.86
CA HIS A 157 -24.02 15.80 2.12
C HIS A 157 -22.86 16.47 1.33
N GLY A 158 -21.82 15.70 1.00
CA GLY A 158 -20.61 16.15 0.32
C GLY A 158 -19.39 15.41 0.86
N LEU A 159 -18.22 15.63 0.25
CA LEU A 159 -16.95 15.11 0.78
C LEU A 159 -16.43 16.05 1.87
N THR A 160 -16.30 15.55 3.09
CA THR A 160 -15.65 16.27 4.20
C THR A 160 -14.37 15.56 4.60
N VAL A 161 -13.41 16.34 5.11
CA VAL A 161 -12.13 15.84 5.62
C VAL A 161 -11.90 16.47 6.98
N ASP A 162 -11.90 15.65 8.02
CA ASP A 162 -11.71 16.11 9.39
C ASP A 162 -10.44 15.51 9.99
N ASN A 163 -9.68 16.31 10.72
CA ASN A 163 -8.50 15.82 11.44
C ASN A 163 -8.92 15.06 12.70
N LEU A 164 -8.35 13.88 12.95
CA LEU A 164 -8.73 13.04 14.08
C LEU A 164 -8.49 13.71 15.44
N ASN A 165 -7.49 14.58 15.54
CA ASN A 165 -7.19 15.33 16.77
C ASN A 165 -8.34 16.27 17.22
N ALA A 166 -9.25 16.63 16.31
CA ALA A 166 -10.45 17.38 16.66
C ALA A 166 -11.44 16.57 17.51
N PHE A 167 -11.44 15.23 17.36
CA PHE A 167 -12.37 14.32 18.06
C PHE A 167 -11.68 13.55 19.19
N LEU A 168 -10.43 13.14 18.98
CA LEU A 168 -9.63 12.40 19.96
C LEU A 168 -8.46 13.26 20.43
N LYS A 169 -8.61 13.86 21.61
CA LYS A 169 -7.52 14.62 22.28
C LYS A 169 -6.54 13.74 23.05
N ARG A 170 -6.89 12.46 23.23
CA ARG A 170 -6.10 11.48 23.97
C ARG A 170 -5.54 10.45 22.99
N ASN A 171 -4.24 10.16 23.11
CA ASN A 171 -3.56 9.19 22.23
C ASN A 171 -3.56 7.76 22.79
N ASP A 172 -4.02 7.54 24.03
CA ASP A 172 -4.07 6.23 24.69
C ASP A 172 -5.32 5.41 24.36
N ILE A 173 -6.21 5.96 23.54
CA ILE A 173 -7.43 5.29 23.06
C ILE A 173 -7.11 4.51 21.78
N ARG A 174 -7.62 3.28 21.67
CA ARG A 174 -7.56 2.48 20.43
C ARG A 174 -8.38 3.18 19.35
N LYS A 175 -7.69 3.74 18.37
CA LYS A 175 -8.28 4.55 17.30
C LYS A 175 -9.09 3.66 16.36
N SER A 176 -8.63 2.43 16.15
CA SER A 176 -9.36 1.40 15.41
C SER A 176 -10.75 1.14 15.99
N GLU A 177 -10.85 0.95 17.30
CA GLU A 177 -12.11 0.67 18.00
C GLU A 177 -13.06 1.86 17.95
N VAL A 178 -12.54 3.08 18.13
CA VAL A 178 -13.33 4.31 18.01
C VAL A 178 -13.88 4.48 16.58
N TYR A 179 -13.08 4.14 15.57
CA TYR A 179 -13.54 4.15 14.18
C TYR A 179 -14.58 3.06 13.90
N GLN A 180 -14.34 1.82 14.35
CA GLN A 180 -15.22 0.67 14.08
C GLN A 180 -16.55 0.74 14.83
N SER A 181 -16.58 1.34 16.02
CA SER A 181 -17.79 1.50 16.84
C SER A 181 -18.75 2.57 16.33
N ASP A 182 -18.45 3.26 15.22
CA ASP A 182 -19.18 4.43 14.73
C ASP A 182 -19.21 5.60 15.73
N SER A 183 -18.31 5.61 16.73
CA SER A 183 -18.22 6.68 17.73
C SER A 183 -17.84 8.04 17.12
N LEU A 184 -17.19 8.00 15.95
CA LEU A 184 -16.86 9.19 15.15
C LEU A 184 -18.02 9.64 14.23
N GLY A 185 -19.07 8.83 14.11
CA GLY A 185 -20.19 9.02 13.19
C GLY A 185 -19.82 8.82 11.72
N GLY A 186 -20.62 8.05 11.00
CA GLY A 186 -20.50 7.86 9.55
C GLY A 186 -19.33 6.97 9.13
N THR A 187 -18.80 6.15 10.04
CA THR A 187 -17.69 5.21 9.79
C THR A 187 -18.18 3.76 9.67
N ALA A 188 -19.42 3.47 10.05
CA ALA A 188 -20.07 2.16 9.85
C ALA A 188 -21.16 2.19 8.76
N PRO A 189 -21.44 1.06 8.08
CA PRO A 189 -22.57 0.95 7.18
C PRO A 189 -23.89 1.25 7.89
N LYS A 190 -24.77 2.02 7.23
CA LYS A 190 -26.10 2.33 7.80
C LYS A 190 -26.89 1.04 8.04
N TYR A 191 -27.15 0.70 9.30
CA TYR A 191 -27.86 -0.52 9.71
C TYR A 191 -29.18 -0.74 8.95
N LYS A 192 -29.94 0.35 8.70
CA LYS A 192 -31.17 0.32 7.91
C LYS A 192 -30.96 -0.20 6.48
N SER A 193 -29.85 0.15 5.84
CA SER A 193 -29.50 -0.31 4.49
C SER A 193 -29.19 -1.80 4.46
N LEU A 194 -28.44 -2.30 5.44
CA LEU A 194 -28.17 -3.74 5.61
C LEU A 194 -29.47 -4.53 5.81
N MET A 195 -30.35 -4.05 6.68
CA MET A 195 -31.64 -4.69 6.94
C MET A 195 -32.55 -4.71 5.70
N ASN A 196 -32.57 -3.62 4.93
CA ASN A 196 -33.31 -3.56 3.67
C ASN A 196 -32.76 -4.55 2.63
N LEU A 197 -31.44 -4.67 2.52
CA LEU A 197 -30.79 -5.65 1.66
C LEU A 197 -31.16 -7.08 2.07
N GLN A 198 -31.06 -7.41 3.36
CA GLN A 198 -31.45 -8.72 3.89
C GLN A 198 -32.91 -9.05 3.54
N LYS A 199 -33.83 -8.11 3.76
CA LYS A 199 -35.25 -8.28 3.40
C LYS A 199 -35.45 -8.50 1.91
N SER A 200 -34.72 -7.78 1.05
CA SER A 200 -34.80 -7.94 -0.40
C SER A 200 -34.30 -9.31 -0.85
N ILE A 201 -33.22 -9.81 -0.25
CA ILE A 201 -32.67 -11.13 -0.55
C ILE A 201 -33.66 -12.23 -0.13
N ILE A 202 -34.19 -12.17 1.10
CA ILE A 202 -35.18 -13.14 1.59
C ILE A 202 -36.38 -13.19 0.64
N LYS A 203 -36.93 -12.02 0.29
CA LYS A 203 -38.07 -11.94 -0.64
C LYS A 203 -37.78 -12.55 -2.02
N SER A 204 -36.55 -12.44 -2.52
CA SER A 204 -36.15 -13.02 -3.82
C SER A 204 -35.97 -14.54 -3.79
N LEU A 205 -35.76 -15.13 -2.60
CA LEU A 205 -35.60 -16.58 -2.41
C LEU A 205 -36.94 -17.29 -2.14
N GLU A 206 -37.99 -16.54 -1.78
CA GLU A 206 -39.35 -17.04 -1.52
C GLU A 206 -40.25 -17.02 -2.77
N THR A 207 -39.76 -16.46 -3.88
CA THR A 207 -40.37 -16.49 -5.23
C THR A 207 -39.74 -17.54 -6.11
#